data_AF-A0A4R8F8N8-F1
#
_entry.id   AF-A0A4R8F8N8-F1
#
_cell.length_a   1.000
_cell.length_b   1.000
_cell.length_c   1.000
_cell.angle_alpha   90.00
_cell.angle_beta   90.00
_cell.angle_gamma   90.00
#
_symmetry.space_group_name_H-M   'P 1'
#
loop_
_entity.id
_entity.type
_entity.pdbx_description
1 polymer ?
#
loop_
_entity_poly.entity_id
_entity_poly.type
_entity_poly.pdbx_seq_one_letter_code
_entity_poly.pdbx_strand_id
1 'polypeptide(L)'
;MRCETVDLPLTKEQMSDAMRSEATAEREQIDLTDLSAMSAQNISELEAILDKELLLSALAARKTADLFFELTNEERESRKESGTLFTRVRVLNNSLQATWNTGTYTLKDGNGNSRFIARHISKRSGRGKDPHRYPKSAFKGAPDWEKEIAEETELRYAHERRKAEVIGQIRRLVKKYRRLCDSDDS
;
A
#
# COMPACT_ATOMS: atom_id res chain seq x y z
N MET A 1 16.26 34.89 -7.01
CA MET A 1 15.10 34.45 -6.21
C MET A 1 15.67 33.56 -5.13
N ARG A 2 15.88 34.11 -3.93
CA ARG A 2 16.49 33.37 -2.81
C ARG A 2 15.40 32.46 -2.25
N CYS A 3 15.61 31.14 -2.27
CA CYS A 3 14.90 30.26 -1.36
C CYS A 3 15.35 30.66 0.04
N GLU A 4 14.48 31.34 0.78
CA GLU A 4 14.62 31.45 2.22
C GLU A 4 14.47 30.04 2.79
N THR A 5 15.60 29.50 3.25
CA THR A 5 15.62 28.41 4.21
C THR A 5 14.90 28.90 5.45
N VAL A 6 13.64 28.49 5.62
CA VAL A 6 12.94 28.59 6.90
C VAL A 6 13.80 27.83 7.91
N ASP A 7 14.28 28.54 8.92
CA ASP A 7 15.09 27.98 10.01
C ASP A 7 14.38 26.75 10.57
N LEU A 8 15.12 25.65 10.69
CA LEU A 8 14.58 24.40 11.24
C LEU A 8 14.08 24.69 12.67
N PRO A 9 12.80 24.42 12.96
CA PRO A 9 12.19 24.85 14.20
C PRO A 9 12.58 23.91 15.35
N LEU A 10 12.47 24.40 16.59
CA LEU A 10 12.90 23.80 17.87
C LEU A 10 13.18 22.28 17.84
N THR A 11 14.39 21.87 18.24
CA THR A 11 14.72 20.45 18.36
C THR A 11 13.97 19.79 19.51
N LYS A 12 13.93 18.45 19.52
CA LYS A 12 13.34 17.67 20.62
C LYS A 12 13.97 18.02 21.97
N GLU A 13 15.28 18.22 22.00
CA GLU A 13 16.03 18.59 23.21
C GLU A 13 15.62 19.98 23.69
N GLN A 14 15.52 20.96 22.77
CA GLN A 14 15.08 22.32 23.10
C GLN A 14 13.64 22.34 23.65
N MET A 15 12.73 21.58 23.04
CA MET A 15 11.37 21.41 23.56
C MET A 15 11.36 20.77 24.94
N SER A 16 12.19 19.74 25.16
CA SER A 16 12.29 19.06 26.46
C SER A 16 12.84 19.97 27.57
N ASP A 17 13.79 20.84 27.23
CA ASP A 17 14.38 21.78 28.19
C ASP A 17 13.40 22.91 28.52
N ALA A 18 12.64 23.41 27.53
CA ALA A 18 11.58 24.40 27.73
C ALA A 18 10.42 23.92 28.62
N MET A 19 10.26 22.61 28.80
CA MET A 19 9.25 22.01 29.69
C MET A 19 9.63 22.05 31.19
N ARG A 20 10.88 22.38 31.54
CA ARG A 20 11.32 22.47 32.95
C ARG A 20 10.66 23.65 33.66
N SER A 21 10.35 23.52 34.95
CA SER A 21 9.66 24.57 35.73
C SER A 21 10.33 25.94 35.62
N GLU A 22 11.64 25.97 35.77
CA GLU A 22 12.47 27.16 35.76
C GLU A 22 12.68 27.80 34.38
N ALA A 23 12.34 27.12 33.27
CA ALA A 23 12.60 27.56 31.90
C ALA A 23 11.60 28.61 31.37
N THR A 24 11.32 29.63 32.18
CA THR A 24 10.28 30.64 31.86
C THR A 24 10.74 31.58 30.76
N ALA A 25 12.02 31.99 30.78
CA ALA A 25 12.60 32.87 29.77
C ALA A 25 12.72 32.21 28.40
N GLU A 26 12.94 30.89 28.36
CA GLU A 26 12.96 30.09 27.14
C GLU A 26 11.55 29.96 26.54
N ARG A 27 10.52 29.75 27.38
CA ARG A 27 9.12 29.69 26.91
C ARG A 27 8.61 31.02 26.38
N GLU A 28 9.01 32.15 26.99
CA GLU A 28 8.62 33.48 26.51
C GLU A 28 9.14 33.79 25.09
N GLN A 29 10.22 33.13 24.66
CA GLN A 29 10.78 33.27 23.31
C GLN A 29 10.06 32.39 22.27
N ILE A 30 9.16 31.50 22.70
CA ILE A 30 8.46 30.56 21.83
C ILE A 30 7.04 31.11 21.57
N ASP A 31 6.80 31.56 20.34
CA ASP A 31 5.45 31.95 19.93
C ASP A 31 4.55 30.71 19.77
N LEU A 32 3.31 30.82 20.26
CA LEU A 32 2.29 29.80 20.05
C LEU A 32 1.99 29.62 18.55
N THR A 33 2.05 30.69 17.76
CA THR A 33 1.86 30.62 16.30
C THR A 33 2.92 29.75 15.63
N ASP A 34 4.18 29.87 16.09
CA ASP A 34 5.28 29.05 15.60
C ASP A 34 5.09 27.57 15.99
N LEU A 35 4.60 27.29 17.21
CA LEU A 35 4.27 25.92 17.63
C LEU A 35 3.14 25.30 16.78
N SER A 36 2.10 26.05 16.45
CA SER A 36 1.03 25.58 15.55
C SER A 36 1.56 25.32 14.15
N ALA A 37 2.38 26.22 13.59
CA ALA A 37 3.01 26.06 12.29
C ALA A 37 3.93 24.82 12.24
N MET A 38 4.75 24.61 13.27
CA MET A 38 5.57 23.41 13.44
C MET A 38 4.74 22.13 13.47
N SER A 39 3.64 22.13 14.24
CA SER A 39 2.73 20.97 14.32
C SER A 39 2.14 20.66 12.94
N ALA A 40 1.65 21.67 12.22
CA ALA A 40 1.09 21.50 10.88
C ALA A 40 2.13 20.99 9.87
N GLN A 41 3.38 21.45 9.95
CA GLN A 41 4.49 20.95 9.14
C GLN A 41 4.76 19.47 9.45
N ASN A 42 4.94 19.11 10.73
CA ASN A 42 5.20 17.74 11.17
C ASN A 42 4.11 16.77 10.71
N ILE A 43 2.83 17.18 10.81
CA ILE A 43 1.69 16.38 10.34
C ILE A 43 1.77 16.16 8.82
N SER A 44 2.13 17.19 8.07
CA SER A 44 2.26 17.10 6.61
C SER A 44 3.43 16.20 6.20
N GLU A 45 4.55 16.24 6.92
CA GLU A 45 5.68 15.34 6.72
C GLU A 45 5.31 13.88 7.04
N LEU A 46 4.57 13.63 8.13
CA LEU A 46 4.06 12.31 8.46
C LEU A 46 3.14 11.76 7.36
N GLU A 47 2.26 12.58 6.79
CA GLU A 47 1.41 12.18 5.67
C GLU A 47 2.25 11.81 4.44
N ALA A 48 3.26 12.62 4.10
CA ALA A 48 4.16 12.32 2.98
C ALA A 48 4.94 11.00 3.17
N ILE A 49 5.38 10.72 4.40
CA ILE A 49 6.04 9.44 4.73
C ILE A 49 5.06 8.27 4.55
N LEU A 50 3.82 8.38 5.02
CA LEU A 50 2.82 7.32 4.88
C LEU A 50 2.46 7.05 3.41
N ASP A 51 2.47 8.08 2.57
CA ASP A 51 2.25 7.97 1.13
C ASP A 51 3.39 7.19 0.47
N LYS A 52 4.64 7.52 0.83
CA LYS A 52 5.83 6.80 0.38
C LYS A 52 5.80 5.33 0.80
N GLU A 53 5.44 5.03 2.04
CA GLU A 53 5.34 3.64 2.55
C GLU A 53 4.28 2.80 1.83
N LEU A 54 3.15 3.42 1.45
CA LEU A 54 2.15 2.75 0.62
C LEU A 54 2.73 2.41 -0.76
N LEU A 55 3.48 3.34 -1.37
CA LEU A 55 4.11 3.12 -2.68
C LEU A 55 5.21 2.05 -2.61
N LEU A 56 5.99 2.00 -1.53
CA LEU A 56 6.97 0.92 -1.31
C LEU A 56 6.29 -0.45 -1.23
N SER A 57 5.17 -0.54 -0.51
CA SER A 57 4.38 -1.78 -0.43
C SER A 57 3.79 -2.16 -1.80
N ALA A 58 3.33 -1.18 -2.57
CA ALA A 58 2.84 -1.39 -3.93
C ALA A 58 3.95 -1.84 -4.90
N LEU A 59 5.16 -1.28 -4.78
CA LEU A 59 6.32 -1.66 -5.57
C LEU A 59 6.77 -3.09 -5.27
N ALA A 60 6.80 -3.48 -3.98
CA ALA A 60 7.08 -4.85 -3.57
C ALA A 60 6.05 -5.84 -4.16
N ALA A 61 4.77 -5.48 -4.13
CA ALA A 61 3.73 -6.26 -4.80
C ALA A 61 3.94 -6.29 -6.33
N ARG A 62 4.34 -5.19 -6.97
CA ARG A 62 4.62 -5.19 -8.40
C ARG A 62 5.77 -6.12 -8.77
N LYS A 63 6.91 -6.05 -8.06
CA LYS A 63 8.02 -7.00 -8.24
C LYS A 63 7.60 -8.45 -8.04
N THR A 64 6.72 -8.70 -7.07
CA THR A 64 6.14 -10.03 -6.84
C THR A 64 5.29 -10.50 -8.03
N ALA A 65 4.57 -9.58 -8.69
CA ALA A 65 3.83 -9.89 -9.92
C ALA A 65 4.78 -10.23 -11.08
N ASP A 66 5.85 -9.46 -11.23
CA ASP A 66 6.83 -9.66 -12.29
C ASP A 66 7.51 -11.04 -12.12
N LEU A 67 7.95 -11.39 -10.90
CA LEU A 67 8.49 -12.71 -10.58
C LEU A 67 7.51 -13.86 -10.86
N PHE A 68 6.22 -13.68 -10.56
CA PHE A 68 5.20 -14.67 -10.92
C PHE A 68 5.16 -14.90 -12.44
N PHE A 69 5.22 -13.83 -13.24
CA PHE A 69 5.22 -13.96 -14.70
C PHE A 69 6.50 -14.59 -15.24
N GLU A 70 7.66 -14.28 -14.65
CA GLU A 70 8.94 -14.91 -14.98
C GLU A 70 8.89 -16.42 -14.74
N LEU A 71 8.58 -16.85 -13.50
CA LEU A 71 8.51 -18.27 -13.13
C LEU A 71 7.46 -19.04 -13.94
N THR A 72 6.30 -18.43 -14.17
CA THR A 72 5.26 -19.10 -14.99
C THR A 72 5.64 -19.18 -16.46
N ASN A 73 6.44 -18.24 -16.99
CA ASN A 73 6.94 -18.34 -18.36
C ASN A 73 7.99 -19.45 -18.51
N GLU A 74 8.91 -19.57 -17.56
CA GLU A 74 9.91 -20.65 -17.52
C GLU A 74 9.25 -22.03 -17.49
N GLU A 75 8.23 -22.22 -16.63
CA GLU A 75 7.50 -23.48 -16.55
C GLU A 75 6.67 -23.77 -17.81
N ARG A 76 6.07 -22.74 -18.44
CA ARG A 76 5.34 -22.89 -19.70
C ARG A 76 6.26 -23.37 -20.82
N GLU A 77 7.47 -22.82 -20.92
CA GLU A 77 8.46 -23.22 -21.93
C GLU A 77 8.98 -24.64 -21.68
N SER A 78 9.25 -24.98 -20.41
CA SER A 78 9.73 -26.29 -20.00
C SER A 78 8.70 -27.41 -20.20
N ARG A 79 7.46 -27.20 -19.73
CA ARG A 79 6.40 -28.22 -19.73
C ARG A 79 5.55 -28.24 -20.98
N LYS A 80 5.63 -27.21 -21.83
CA LYS A 80 4.73 -26.98 -22.97
C LYS A 80 3.25 -26.97 -22.58
N GLU A 81 2.96 -26.56 -21.34
CA GLU A 81 1.61 -26.43 -20.79
C GLU A 81 1.32 -24.95 -20.52
N SER A 82 0.13 -24.49 -20.94
CA SER A 82 -0.26 -23.09 -20.74
C SER A 82 -0.82 -22.88 -19.33
N GLY A 83 -0.31 -21.85 -18.65
CA GLY A 83 -0.92 -21.34 -17.43
C GLY A 83 -2.21 -20.55 -17.70
N THR A 84 -3.08 -20.49 -16.70
CA THR A 84 -4.40 -19.85 -16.75
C THR A 84 -4.52 -18.65 -15.80
N LEU A 85 -3.59 -18.48 -14.86
CA LEU A 85 -3.65 -17.45 -13.84
C LEU A 85 -2.93 -16.17 -14.28
N PHE A 86 -3.50 -15.05 -13.88
CA PHE A 86 -2.95 -13.73 -14.09
C PHE A 86 -3.12 -12.91 -12.81
N THR A 87 -2.09 -12.16 -12.44
CA THR A 87 -2.15 -11.23 -11.32
C THR A 87 -2.14 -9.79 -11.82
N ARG A 88 -2.71 -8.90 -11.01
CA ARG A 88 -2.70 -7.46 -11.27
C ARG A 88 -2.51 -6.68 -9.97
N VAL A 89 -1.53 -5.78 -9.98
CA VAL A 89 -1.22 -4.87 -8.87
C VAL A 89 -1.54 -3.44 -9.26
N ARG A 90 -2.27 -2.73 -8.40
CA ARG A 90 -2.70 -1.34 -8.57
C ARG A 90 -2.71 -0.62 -7.22
N VAL A 91 -2.51 0.69 -7.26
CA VAL A 91 -2.89 1.59 -6.17
C VAL A 91 -4.13 2.34 -6.64
N LEU A 92 -5.22 2.26 -5.87
CA LEU A 92 -6.47 2.96 -6.15
C LEU A 92 -6.99 3.56 -4.85
N ASN A 93 -7.31 4.86 -4.86
CA ASN A 93 -7.86 5.57 -3.70
C ASN A 93 -7.03 5.35 -2.42
N ASN A 94 -5.69 5.47 -2.51
CA ASN A 94 -4.77 5.23 -1.39
C ASN A 94 -4.83 3.82 -0.80
N SER A 95 -5.27 2.84 -1.58
CA SER A 95 -5.30 1.42 -1.20
C SER A 95 -4.51 0.59 -2.20
N LEU A 96 -3.77 -0.38 -1.70
CA LEU A 96 -3.13 -1.41 -2.51
C LEU A 96 -4.15 -2.48 -2.92
N GLN A 97 -4.21 -2.77 -4.21
CA GLN A 97 -4.97 -3.87 -4.79
C GLN A 97 -4.03 -4.82 -5.53
N ALA A 98 -3.79 -6.00 -4.94
CA ALA A 98 -3.19 -7.14 -5.62
C ALA A 98 -4.29 -8.18 -5.84
N THR A 99 -4.63 -8.44 -7.09
CA THR A 99 -5.82 -9.23 -7.48
C THR A 99 -5.45 -10.33 -8.45
N TRP A 100 -6.17 -11.45 -8.36
CA TRP A 100 -6.03 -12.58 -9.29
C TRP A 100 -7.15 -12.60 -10.32
N ASN A 101 -6.84 -13.11 -11.50
CA ASN A 101 -7.74 -13.30 -12.63
C ASN A 101 -7.43 -14.66 -13.29
N THR A 102 -8.43 -15.30 -13.88
CA THR A 102 -8.26 -16.48 -14.74
C THR A 102 -8.48 -16.07 -16.19
N GLY A 103 -7.59 -16.46 -17.08
CA GLY A 103 -7.78 -16.32 -18.53
C GLY A 103 -8.48 -17.53 -19.12
N THR A 104 -9.48 -17.32 -19.97
CA THR A 104 -10.01 -18.35 -20.87
C THR A 104 -10.10 -17.80 -22.31
N TYR A 105 -9.66 -18.60 -23.28
CA TYR A 105 -9.87 -18.33 -24.71
C TYR A 105 -11.25 -18.89 -25.09
N THR A 106 -12.31 -18.09 -24.95
CA THR A 106 -13.67 -18.62 -25.07
C THR A 106 -14.63 -17.82 -25.94
N LEU A 107 -14.34 -16.55 -26.27
CA LEU A 107 -15.28 -15.78 -27.08
C LEU A 107 -14.85 -15.78 -28.54
N LYS A 108 -15.60 -16.46 -29.42
CA LYS A 108 -15.51 -16.19 -30.86
C LYS A 108 -16.09 -14.79 -31.10
N ASP A 109 -15.33 -13.90 -31.71
CA ASP A 109 -15.87 -12.62 -32.16
C ASP A 109 -16.81 -12.82 -33.36
N GLY A 110 -17.48 -11.75 -33.79
CA GLY A 110 -18.38 -11.79 -34.96
C GLY A 110 -17.71 -12.24 -36.27
N ASN A 111 -16.38 -12.34 -36.29
CA ASN A 111 -15.57 -12.82 -37.42
C ASN A 111 -14.97 -14.22 -37.16
N GLY A 112 -15.35 -14.90 -36.07
CA GLY A 112 -14.90 -16.26 -35.75
C GLY A 112 -13.55 -16.35 -35.02
N ASN A 113 -12.89 -15.24 -34.71
CA ASN A 113 -11.61 -15.23 -34.00
C ASN A 113 -11.81 -15.37 -32.49
N SER A 114 -10.98 -16.20 -31.85
CA SER A 114 -11.04 -16.40 -30.40
C SER A 114 -10.40 -15.22 -29.66
N ARG A 115 -11.17 -14.54 -28.81
CA ARG A 115 -10.69 -13.51 -27.88
C ARG A 115 -10.37 -14.10 -26.51
N PHE A 116 -9.25 -13.62 -25.96
CA PHE A 116 -8.86 -13.87 -24.58
C PHE A 116 -9.73 -13.05 -23.62
N ILE A 117 -10.36 -13.72 -22.65
CA ILE A 117 -11.12 -13.06 -21.59
C ILE A 117 -10.45 -13.34 -20.24
N ALA A 118 -10.03 -12.29 -19.54
CA ALA A 118 -9.63 -12.36 -18.15
C ALA A 118 -10.87 -12.19 -17.26
N ARG A 119 -11.19 -13.20 -16.45
CA ARG A 119 -12.23 -13.17 -15.43
C ARG A 119 -11.59 -12.95 -14.06
N HIS A 120 -12.06 -11.94 -13.33
CA HIS A 120 -11.61 -11.68 -11.97
C HIS A 120 -11.93 -12.85 -11.04
N ILE A 121 -10.93 -13.29 -10.26
CA ILE A 121 -11.14 -14.23 -9.16
C ILE A 121 -11.61 -13.43 -7.97
N SER A 122 -12.86 -13.62 -7.59
CA SER A 122 -13.39 -13.00 -6.37
C SER A 122 -12.63 -13.56 -5.16
N LYS A 123 -12.10 -12.66 -4.34
CA LYS A 123 -11.65 -13.00 -2.99
C LYS A 123 -12.91 -13.37 -2.22
N ARG A 124 -13.29 -14.66 -2.19
CA ARG A 124 -14.59 -15.13 -1.67
C ARG A 124 -14.82 -14.45 -0.32
N SER A 125 -15.87 -13.61 -0.27
CA SER A 125 -16.09 -12.63 0.79
C SER A 125 -16.01 -13.28 2.18
N GLY A 126 -15.10 -12.79 3.01
CA GLY A 126 -15.24 -12.72 4.47
C GLY A 126 -15.46 -14.01 5.28
N ARG A 127 -15.33 -15.22 4.74
CA ARG A 127 -15.53 -16.48 5.51
C ARG A 127 -14.27 -17.33 5.66
N GLY A 128 -13.09 -16.76 5.41
CA GLY A 128 -11.80 -17.42 5.63
C GLY A 128 -11.08 -16.89 6.87
N LYS A 129 -10.11 -17.66 7.40
CA LYS A 129 -9.25 -17.26 8.53
C LYS A 129 -8.38 -16.00 8.27
N ASP A 130 -8.18 -15.62 7.01
CA ASP A 130 -7.32 -14.48 6.63
C ASP A 130 -7.97 -13.64 5.51
N PRO A 131 -8.47 -12.42 5.80
CA PRO A 131 -9.10 -11.55 4.80
C PRO A 131 -8.09 -11.00 3.77
N HIS A 132 -6.80 -11.04 4.07
CA HIS A 132 -5.75 -10.57 3.17
C HIS A 132 -5.31 -11.62 2.17
N ARG A 133 -5.74 -12.88 2.31
CA ARG A 133 -5.28 -13.98 1.47
C ARG A 133 -6.40 -14.66 0.69
N TYR A 134 -6.14 -14.93 -0.58
CA TYR A 134 -6.95 -15.82 -1.40
C TYR A 134 -6.79 -17.26 -0.88
N PRO A 135 -7.88 -18.00 -0.64
CA PRO A 135 -7.77 -19.40 -0.25
C PRO A 135 -7.23 -20.23 -1.43
N LYS A 136 -6.50 -21.32 -1.16
CA LYS A 136 -5.97 -22.22 -2.20
C LYS A 136 -7.04 -22.68 -3.20
N SER A 137 -8.26 -22.91 -2.70
CA SER A 137 -9.43 -23.28 -3.52
C SER A 137 -9.80 -22.24 -4.58
N ALA A 138 -9.34 -20.99 -4.46
CA ALA A 138 -9.55 -19.94 -5.47
C ALA A 138 -8.80 -20.25 -6.78
N PHE A 139 -7.75 -21.07 -6.73
CA PHE A 139 -6.91 -21.44 -7.87
C PHE A 139 -7.22 -22.84 -8.43
N LYS A 140 -8.36 -23.44 -8.06
CA LYS A 140 -8.70 -24.84 -8.40
C LYS A 140 -8.65 -25.20 -9.88
N GLY A 141 -8.84 -24.23 -10.78
CA GLY A 141 -8.85 -24.45 -12.24
C GLY A 141 -7.48 -24.37 -12.91
N ALA A 142 -6.42 -24.05 -12.17
CA ALA A 142 -5.06 -23.96 -12.70
C ALA A 142 -4.34 -25.33 -12.64
N PRO A 143 -3.29 -25.54 -13.45
CA PRO A 143 -2.35 -26.65 -13.27
C PRO A 143 -1.67 -26.60 -11.90
N ASP A 144 -1.24 -27.76 -11.38
CA ASP A 144 -0.69 -27.84 -10.01
C ASP A 144 0.61 -27.04 -9.84
N TRP A 145 1.49 -27.04 -10.85
CA TRP A 145 2.70 -26.22 -10.84
C TRP A 145 2.37 -24.70 -10.77
N GLU A 146 1.31 -24.27 -11.47
CA GLU A 146 0.90 -22.86 -11.45
C GLU A 146 0.28 -22.48 -10.11
N LYS A 147 -0.44 -23.41 -9.46
CA LYS A 147 -0.97 -23.23 -8.10
C LYS A 147 0.16 -23.06 -7.10
N GLU A 148 1.23 -23.83 -7.19
CA GLU A 148 2.38 -23.72 -6.27
C GLU A 148 3.03 -22.34 -6.35
N ILE A 149 3.32 -21.86 -7.55
CA ILE A 149 3.87 -20.50 -7.77
C ILE A 149 2.87 -19.44 -7.29
N ALA A 150 1.59 -19.60 -7.59
CA ALA A 150 0.55 -18.67 -7.16
C ALA A 150 0.40 -18.63 -5.63
N GLU A 151 0.54 -19.75 -4.94
CA GLU A 151 0.48 -19.83 -3.48
C GLU A 151 1.63 -19.08 -2.81
N GLU A 152 2.86 -19.20 -3.33
CA GLU A 152 4.01 -18.44 -2.85
C GLU A 152 3.85 -16.93 -3.11
N THR A 153 3.46 -16.58 -4.33
CA THR A 153 3.16 -15.20 -4.73
C THR A 153 2.09 -14.58 -3.82
N GLU A 154 1.06 -15.36 -3.50
CA GLU A 154 -0.06 -14.92 -2.68
C GLU A 154 0.30 -14.73 -1.20
N LEU A 155 1.29 -15.45 -0.67
CA LEU A 155 1.83 -15.18 0.67
C LEU A 155 2.44 -13.78 0.75
N ARG A 156 3.22 -13.40 -0.26
CA ARG A 156 3.84 -12.07 -0.36
C ARG A 156 2.77 -10.99 -0.54
N TYR A 157 1.77 -11.21 -1.40
CA TYR A 157 0.66 -10.27 -1.52
C TYR A 157 -0.18 -10.11 -0.26
N ALA A 158 -0.39 -11.19 0.51
CA ALA A 158 -1.12 -11.11 1.77
C ALA A 158 -0.36 -10.20 2.75
N HIS A 159 0.96 -10.33 2.84
CA HIS A 159 1.80 -9.45 3.64
C HIS A 159 1.69 -7.98 3.23
N GLU A 160 1.86 -7.66 1.94
CA GLU A 160 1.79 -6.27 1.48
C GLU A 160 0.39 -5.66 1.63
N ARG A 161 -0.68 -6.45 1.48
CA ARG A 161 -2.05 -5.99 1.75
C ARG A 161 -2.28 -5.68 3.23
N ARG A 162 -1.68 -6.44 4.16
CA ARG A 162 -1.74 -6.13 5.60
C ARG A 162 -1.01 -4.82 5.92
N LYS A 163 0.20 -4.64 5.37
CA LYS A 163 0.94 -3.36 5.50
C LYS A 163 0.11 -2.18 5.01
N ALA A 164 -0.47 -2.28 3.82
CA ALA A 164 -1.30 -1.23 3.25
C ALA A 164 -2.55 -0.93 4.09
N GLU A 165 -3.18 -1.94 4.71
CA GLU A 165 -4.29 -1.72 5.64
C GLU A 165 -3.85 -0.93 6.87
N VAL A 166 -2.74 -1.33 7.52
CA VAL A 166 -2.19 -0.65 8.69
C VAL A 166 -1.82 0.80 8.35
N ILE A 167 -1.17 1.04 7.21
CA ILE A 167 -0.89 2.39 6.71
C ILE A 167 -2.20 3.19 6.57
N GLY A 168 -3.26 2.58 6.03
CA GLY A 168 -4.58 3.20 5.94
C GLY A 168 -5.19 3.54 7.30
N GLN A 169 -4.98 2.70 8.32
CA GLN A 169 -5.39 2.97 9.71
C GLN A 169 -4.62 4.16 10.29
N ILE A 170 -3.29 4.19 10.13
CA ILE A 170 -2.44 5.30 10.61
C ILE A 170 -2.85 6.61 9.93
N ARG A 171 -3.06 6.62 8.60
CA ARG A 171 -3.52 7.82 7.88
C ARG A 171 -4.84 8.36 8.42
N ARG A 172 -5.77 7.50 8.84
CA ARG A 172 -7.03 7.95 9.49
C ARG A 172 -6.77 8.61 10.84
N LEU A 173 -5.84 8.07 11.63
CA LEU A 173 -5.45 8.66 12.93
C LEU A 173 -4.74 10.00 12.74
N VAL A 174 -3.81 10.11 11.79
CA VAL A 174 -3.14 11.38 11.46
C VAL A 174 -4.14 12.43 11.01
N LYS A 175 -5.11 12.08 10.14
CA LYS A 175 -6.18 13.00 9.75
C LYS A 175 -7.07 13.42 10.91
N LYS A 176 -7.33 12.52 11.87
CA LYS A 176 -8.07 12.86 13.09
C LYS A 176 -7.27 13.83 13.95
N TYR A 177 -5.97 13.59 14.11
CA TYR A 177 -5.06 14.47 14.85
C TYR A 177 -4.96 15.85 14.22
N ARG A 178 -4.79 15.93 12.89
CA ARG A 178 -4.80 17.20 12.13
C ARG A 178 -6.03 18.05 12.44
N ARG A 179 -7.23 17.44 12.40
CA ARG A 179 -8.48 18.15 12.72
C ARG A 179 -8.54 18.70 14.14
N LEU A 180 -7.86 18.07 15.10
CA LEU A 180 -7.79 18.58 16.47
C LEU A 180 -6.90 19.82 16.51
N CYS A 181 -5.74 19.78 15.86
CA CYS A 181 -4.86 20.93 15.75
C CYS A 181 -5.55 22.10 15.02
N ASP A 182 -6.25 21.82 13.92
CA ASP A 182 -6.97 22.84 13.15
C ASP A 182 -8.17 23.42 13.92
N SER A 183 -8.75 22.68 14.88
CA SER A 183 -9.90 23.14 15.68
C SER A 183 -9.53 24.02 16.86
N ASP A 184 -8.27 24.01 17.29
CA ASP A 184 -7.76 24.87 18.36
C ASP A 184 -7.40 26.29 17.85
N ASP A 185 -7.33 26.48 16.53
CA ASP A 185 -7.06 27.76 15.84
C ASP A 185 -8.34 28.58 15.51
N SER A 186 -9.52 28.19 16.02
CA SER A 186 -10.83 28.85 15.79
C SER A 186 -11.47 29.38 17.08
#